data_AF-A0A7C5C7X7-F1
#
_entry.id   AF-A0A7C5C7X7-F1
#
_cell.length_a   1.000
_cell.length_b   1.000
_cell.length_c   1.000
_cell.angle_alpha   90.00
_cell.angle_beta   90.00
_cell.angle_gamma   90.00
#
_symmetry.space_group_name_H-M   'P 1'
#
loop_
_entity.id
_entity.type
_entity.pdbx_description
1 polymer ?
#
loop_
_entity_poly.entity_id
_entity_poly.type
_entity_poly.pdbx_seq_one_letter_code
_entity_poly.pdbx_strand_id
1 'polypeptide(L)' 'MKILKKIGLIILALIAIVLIAALFVSKELNYEKTITINKPIDYVWEYTNSLEDLDEWSPWMTYDPNMKKELTGVDGTVG' A
#
# COMPACT_ATOMS: atom_id res chain seq x y z
N MET A 1 -40.11 -7.40 -19.80
CA MET A 1 -39.37 -6.15 -20.14
C MET A 1 -39.38 -5.09 -19.03
N LYS A 2 -40.53 -4.74 -18.42
CA LYS A 2 -40.61 -3.66 -17.41
C LYS A 2 -39.77 -3.93 -16.15
N ILE A 3 -39.74 -5.18 -15.67
CA ILE A 3 -38.95 -5.60 -14.50
C ILE A 3 -37.44 -5.55 -14.80
N LEU A 4 -37.01 -6.08 -15.95
CA LEU A 4 -35.60 -6.04 -16.37
C LEU A 4 -35.09 -4.59 -16.48
N LYS A 5 -35.91 -3.68 -17.04
CA LYS A 5 -35.60 -2.25 -17.11
C LYS A 5 -35.48 -1.61 -15.71
N LYS A 6 -36.37 -1.96 -14.77
CA LYS A 6 -36.30 -1.47 -13.38
C LYS A 6 -35.02 -1.93 -12.68
N ILE A 7 -34.66 -3.21 -12.82
CA ILE A 7 -33.43 -3.77 -12.24
C ILE A 7 -32.19 -3.04 -12.80
N GLY A 8 -32.12 -2.88 -14.12
CA GLY A 8 -31.02 -2.13 -14.76
C GLY A 8 -30.92 -0.69 -14.26
N LEU A 9 -32.05 -0.02 -14.04
CA LEU A 9 -32.08 1.36 -13.54
C LEU A 9 -31.63 1.45 -12.07
N ILE A 10 -31.98 0.47 -11.25
CA ILE A 10 -31.50 0.37 -9.86
C ILE A 10 -29.97 0.17 -9.84
N ILE A 11 -29.45 -0.75 -10.66
CA ILE A 11 -27.99 -1.00 -10.75
C ILE A 11 -27.27 0.26 -11.22
N LEU A 12 -27.78 0.94 -12.26
CA LEU A 12 -27.19 2.18 -12.77
C LEU A 12 -27.16 3.27 -11.69
N ALA A 13 -28.25 3.42 -10.93
CA ALA A 13 -28.30 4.37 -9.81
C ALA A 13 -27.27 4.04 -8.73
N LEU A 14 -27.10 2.75 -8.39
CA LEU A 14 -26.13 2.30 -7.41
C LEU A 14 -24.69 2.60 -7.83
N ILE A 15 -24.35 2.33 -9.10
CA ILE A 15 -23.05 2.69 -9.69
C ILE A 15 -22.83 4.20 -9.66
N ALA A 16 -23.84 4.98 -10.08
CA ALA A 16 -23.75 6.44 -10.09
C ALA A 16 -23.49 7.00 -8.69
N ILE A 17 -24.14 6.45 -7.65
CA ILE A 17 -23.92 6.85 -6.25
C ILE A 17 -22.47 6.62 -5.84
N VAL A 18 -21.90 5.44 -6.11
CA VAL A 18 -20.50 5.11 -5.76
C VAL A 18 -19.53 6.05 -6.49
N LEU A 19 -19.75 6.31 -7.78
CA LEU A 19 -18.90 7.21 -8.57
C LEU A 19 -18.97 8.65 -8.05
N ILE A 20 -20.17 9.15 -7.73
CA ILE A 20 -20.35 10.48 -7.16
C ILE A 20 -19.63 10.57 -5.81
N ALA A 21 -19.78 9.57 -4.94
CA ALA A 21 -19.08 9.54 -3.65
C ALA A 21 -17.56 9.59 -3.83
N ALA A 22 -17.01 8.84 -4.80
CA ALA A 22 -15.58 8.81 -5.08
C ALA A 22 -15.00 10.17 -5.51
N LEU A 23 -15.80 11.08 -6.08
CA LEU A 23 -15.35 12.44 -6.45
C LEU A 23 -15.02 13.30 -5.23
N PHE A 24 -15.60 12.99 -4.07
CA PHE A 24 -15.43 13.76 -2.84
C PHE A 24 -14.41 13.13 -1.87
N VAL A 25 -13.93 11.91 -2.16
CA VAL A 25 -12.92 11.26 -1.34
C VAL A 25 -11.55 11.88 -1.61
N SER A 26 -10.83 12.25 -0.55
CA SER A 26 -9.46 12.75 -0.67
C SER A 26 -8.56 11.69 -1.29
N LYS A 27 -7.72 12.12 -2.24
CA LYS A 27 -6.67 11.28 -2.83
C LYS A 27 -5.39 11.26 -1.98
N GLU A 28 -5.31 12.14 -0.99
CA GLU A 28 -4.15 12.27 -0.13
C GLU A 28 -4.29 11.34 1.08
N LEU A 29 -3.34 10.43 1.21
CA LEU A 29 -3.18 9.58 2.39
C LEU A 29 -1.89 10.00 3.09
N ASN A 30 -2.02 10.61 4.27
CA ASN A 30 -0.89 10.96 5.12
C ASN A 30 -0.76 9.87 6.20
N TYR A 31 0.38 9.18 6.22
CA TYR A 31 0.70 8.18 7.23
C TYR A 31 2.08 8.50 7.81
N GLU A 32 2.14 8.72 9.12
CA GLU A 32 3.38 8.98 9.85
C GLU A 32 3.44 8.08 11.08
N LYS A 33 4.61 7.51 11.34
CA LYS A 33 4.89 6.72 12.54
C LYS A 33 6.27 7.05 13.07
N THR A 34 6.33 7.47 14.32
CA THR A 34 7.58 7.75 15.02
C THR A 34 7.87 6.65 16.02
N ILE A 35 9.09 6.10 15.99
CA ILE A 35 9.60 5.16 16.99
C ILE A 35 11.00 5.60 17.42
N THR A 36 11.36 5.32 18.67
CA THR A 36 12.73 5.55 19.16
C THR A 36 13.48 4.22 19.18
N ILE A 37 14.62 4.18 18.50
CA ILE A 37 15.51 3.01 18.46
C ILE A 37 16.77 3.37 19.25
N ASN A 38 17.05 2.63 20.31
CA ASN A 38 18.25 2.84 21.13
C ASN A 38 19.48 2.15 20.50
N LYS A 39 19.86 2.61 19.30
CA LYS A 39 21.03 2.13 18.52
C LYS A 39 21.73 3.32 17.85
N PRO A 40 23.04 3.20 17.53
CA PRO A 40 23.74 4.19 16.71
C PRO A 40 23.06 4.40 15.36
N ILE A 41 23.14 5.62 14.82
CA ILE A 41 22.50 5.98 13.56
C ILE A 41 23.00 5.14 12.37
N ASP A 42 24.30 4.85 12.33
CA ASP A 42 24.91 4.06 11.24
C ASP A 42 24.31 2.65 11.17
N TYR A 43 24.05 2.05 12.34
CA TYR A 43 23.41 0.73 12.43
C TYR A 43 21.97 0.75 11.92
N VAL A 44 21.21 1.81 12.24
CA VAL A 44 19.84 1.95 11.75
C VAL A 44 19.83 2.20 10.24
N TRP A 45 20.74 3.05 9.74
CA TRP A 45 20.83 3.39 8.33
C TRP A 45 21.14 2.15 7.48
N GLU A 46 22.16 1.38 7.83
CA GLU A 46 22.56 0.16 7.12
C GLU A 46 21.38 -0.80 6.95
N TYR A 47 20.65 -1.04 8.03
CA TYR A 47 19.51 -1.97 8.06
C TYR A 47 18.26 -1.44 7.32
N THR A 48 18.10 -0.12 7.20
CA THR A 48 16.97 0.49 6.47
C THR A 48 17.26 0.74 4.99
N ASN A 49 18.54 0.75 4.60
CA ASN A 49 18.99 1.02 3.23
C ASN A 49 19.18 -0.28 2.41
N SER A 50 18.93 -1.44 3.01
CA SER A 50 18.98 -2.74 2.35
C SER A 50 17.57 -3.26 2.05
N LEU A 51 17.33 -3.67 0.80
CA LEU A 51 16.12 -4.36 0.37
C LEU A 51 16.06 -5.80 0.89
N GLU A 52 17.21 -6.41 1.17
CA GLU A 52 17.27 -7.73 1.83
C GLU A 52 16.88 -7.60 3.31
N ASP A 53 17.46 -6.65 4.06
CA ASP A 53 17.11 -6.43 5.47
C ASP A 53 15.69 -5.89 5.65
N LEU A 54 15.13 -5.20 4.65
CA LEU A 54 13.72 -4.79 4.61
C LEU A 54 12.79 -5.98 4.88
N ASP A 55 13.15 -7.18 4.43
CA ASP A 55 12.36 -8.38 4.65
C ASP A 55 12.24 -8.74 6.14
N GLU A 56 13.28 -8.44 6.93
CA GLU A 56 13.35 -8.80 8.34
C GLU A 56 12.57 -7.83 9.23
N TRP A 57 12.65 -6.52 8.97
CA TRP A 57 12.03 -5.52 9.84
C TRP A 57 10.67 -5.03 9.36
N SER A 58 10.33 -5.19 8.08
CA SER A 58 9.07 -4.69 7.53
C SER A 58 7.88 -5.49 8.05
N PRO A 59 6.90 -4.83 8.72
CA PRO A 59 5.68 -5.50 9.17
C PRO A 59 4.87 -6.12 8.01
N TRP A 60 5.05 -5.61 6.79
CA TRP A 60 4.31 -6.04 5.60
C TRP A 60 4.70 -7.43 5.11
N MET A 61 5.93 -7.85 5.38
CA MET A 61 6.47 -9.13 4.92
C MET A 61 5.81 -10.30 5.62
N THR A 62 5.37 -10.09 6.86
CA THR A 62 4.59 -11.09 7.60
C THR A 62 3.15 -11.20 7.09
N TYR A 63 2.59 -10.14 6.50
CA TYR A 63 1.20 -10.14 6.02
C TYR A 63 1.01 -10.86 4.68
N ASP A 64 2.05 -10.96 3.84
CA ASP A 64 2.01 -11.73 2.59
C ASP A 64 3.14 -12.77 2.52
N PRO A 65 2.91 -13.98 3.09
CA PRO A 65 3.93 -15.03 3.11
C PRO A 65 4.20 -15.66 1.74
N ASN A 66 3.35 -15.41 0.74
CA ASN A 66 3.50 -15.99 -0.60
C ASN A 66 4.13 -15.02 -1.60
N MET A 67 4.60 -13.86 -1.11
CA MET A 67 5.16 -12.84 -1.97
C MET A 67 6.47 -13.33 -2.62
N LYS A 68 6.54 -13.22 -3.95
CA LYS A 68 7.76 -13.53 -4.71
C LYS A 68 8.59 -12.25 -4.86
N LYS A 69 9.87 -12.34 -4.52
CA LYS A 69 10.82 -11.21 -4.54
C LYS A 69 11.94 -11.54 -5.52
N GLU A 70 12.24 -10.59 -6.39
CA GLU A 70 13.43 -10.62 -7.24
C GLU A 70 14.18 -9.31 -7.00
N LEU A 71 15.38 -9.41 -6.45
CA LEU A 71 16.26 -8.27 -6.20
C LEU A 71 17.37 -8.27 -7.26
N THR A 72 17.65 -7.11 -7.84
CA THR A 72 18.70 -6.94 -8.85
C THR A 72 19.49 -5.67 -8.58
N GLY A 73 20.79 -5.69 -8.92
CA GLY A 73 21.71 -4.59 -8.62
C GLY A 73 22.55 -4.85 -7.37
N VAL A 74 23.20 -3.80 -6.89
CA VAL A 74 23.96 -3.82 -5.62
C VAL A 74 23.16 -3.03 -4.59
N ASP A 75 22.77 -3.70 -3.51
CA ASP A 75 21.89 -3.14 -2.49
C ASP A 75 22.51 -1.92 -1.81
N GLY A 76 21.67 -0.95 -1.43
CA GLY A 76 22.10 0.28 -0.78
C GLY A 76 22.95 1.26 -1.63
N THR A 77 23.11 1.02 -2.94
CA THR A 77 23.76 1.99 -3.85
C THR A 77 22.80 3.06 -4.34
N VAL A 78 23.28 4.30 -4.47
CA VAL A 78 22.48 5.43 -5.00
C VAL A 78 22.26 5.23 -6.50
N GLY A 79 21.00 5.21 -6.92
CA GLY A 79 20.58 5.15 -8.32
C GLY A 79 20.61 6.49 -9.03
#